data_AF-A0A1Y0CL57-F1
#
_entry.id   AF-A0A1Y0CL57-F1
#
_cell.length_a   1.000
_cell.length_b   1.000
_cell.length_c   1.000
_cell.angle_alpha   90.00
_cell.angle_beta   90.00
_cell.angle_gamma   90.00
#
_symmetry.space_group_name_H-M   'P 1'
#
loop_
_entity.id
_entity.type
_entity.pdbx_description
1 polymer ?
#
loop_
_entity_poly.entity_id
_entity_poly.type
_entity_poly.pdbx_seq_one_letter_code
_entity_poly.pdbx_strand_id
1 'polypeptide(L)'
;MHQKLLIIPLVFVLSCGCANQRDEESAKGPTITEERKQPGLMSNDELIRDSRNEALINVDNTNGDNDQGKISRQEARSSLMKYLELTRHDSTDVAYEGIDGEFYLFHVSDLVHFNNQPEKLSRGWYKVNRNTGEVSLWKK
;
A
#
# COMPACT_ATOMS: atom_id res chain seq x y z
N MET A 1 -45.64 -10.17 -60.69
CA MET A 1 -45.39 -8.95 -61.49
C MET A 1 -45.10 -7.79 -60.55
N HIS A 2 -43.91 -7.21 -60.72
CA HIS A 2 -43.42 -5.89 -60.29
C HIS A 2 -43.34 -5.49 -58.81
N GLN A 3 -42.10 -5.56 -58.30
CA GLN A 3 -41.48 -4.66 -57.33
C GLN A 3 -41.80 -3.18 -57.62
N LYS A 4 -41.98 -2.37 -56.56
CA LYS A 4 -41.38 -1.03 -56.47
C LYS A 4 -40.84 -0.78 -55.06
N LEU A 5 -39.52 -0.81 -55.00
CA LEU A 5 -38.65 -0.28 -53.97
C LEU A 5 -38.81 1.25 -53.94
N LEU A 6 -38.95 1.87 -52.77
CA LEU A 6 -38.69 3.31 -52.59
C LEU A 6 -37.83 3.47 -51.33
N ILE A 7 -36.56 3.81 -51.59
CA ILE A 7 -35.55 4.21 -50.62
C ILE A 7 -35.28 5.72 -50.88
N ILE A 8 -34.73 6.39 -49.85
CA ILE A 8 -33.84 7.58 -49.88
C ILE A 8 -34.56 8.96 -49.82
N PRO A 9 -33.94 10.07 -49.33
CA PRO A 9 -33.21 10.36 -48.08
C PRO A 9 -33.73 11.64 -47.36
N LEU A 10 -33.22 11.98 -46.17
CA LEU A 10 -33.02 13.40 -45.77
C LEU A 10 -31.91 13.49 -44.70
N VAL A 11 -30.65 13.60 -45.11
CA VAL A 11 -29.82 14.83 -45.19
C VAL A 11 -29.51 15.50 -43.85
N PHE A 12 -28.24 15.31 -43.45
CA PHE A 12 -27.44 16.03 -42.46
C PHE A 12 -27.24 17.52 -42.84
N VAL A 13 -27.42 18.45 -41.90
CA VAL A 13 -26.74 19.78 -41.83
C VAL A 13 -26.66 20.16 -40.34
N LEU A 14 -25.53 19.97 -39.63
CA LEU A 14 -24.44 20.93 -39.41
C LEU A 14 -24.90 22.32 -38.90
N SER A 15 -24.90 22.50 -37.58
CA SER A 15 -24.62 23.79 -36.96
C SER A 15 -23.35 23.68 -36.12
N CYS A 16 -22.27 24.24 -36.68
CA CYS A 16 -21.07 24.63 -35.95
C CYS A 16 -21.43 25.61 -34.83
N GLY A 17 -20.96 25.31 -33.63
CA GLY A 17 -20.70 26.30 -32.60
C GLY A 17 -19.25 26.14 -32.15
N CYS A 18 -18.34 26.83 -32.83
CA CYS A 18 -16.96 26.98 -32.37
C CYS A 18 -16.96 27.92 -31.16
N ALA A 19 -16.53 27.42 -30.00
CA ALA A 19 -15.92 28.25 -28.97
C ALA A 19 -14.72 27.49 -28.42
N ASN A 20 -13.55 27.92 -28.89
CA ASN A 20 -12.26 27.69 -28.26
C ASN A 20 -12.29 28.31 -26.86
N GLN A 21 -11.97 27.55 -25.82
CA GLN A 21 -11.02 28.05 -24.85
C GLN A 21 -10.24 26.90 -24.22
N ARG A 22 -8.92 27.04 -24.33
CA ARG A 22 -7.87 26.19 -23.81
C ARG A 22 -8.09 25.92 -22.32
N ASP A 23 -8.06 24.65 -21.95
CA ASP A 23 -7.48 24.24 -20.67
C ASP A 23 -6.17 23.52 -20.99
N GLU A 24 -5.13 24.33 -21.20
CA GLU A 24 -3.78 23.95 -20.79
C GLU A 24 -3.78 23.96 -19.27
N GLU A 25 -3.92 22.79 -18.66
CA GLU A 25 -3.10 22.47 -17.50
C GLU A 25 -2.90 20.97 -17.48
N SER A 26 -1.92 20.54 -18.27
CA SER A 26 -1.22 19.29 -18.05
C SER A 26 -0.55 19.37 -16.68
N ALA A 27 -1.31 19.08 -15.62
CA ALA A 27 -0.76 18.73 -14.32
C ALA A 27 0.02 17.42 -14.53
N LYS A 28 1.29 17.57 -14.92
CA LYS A 28 2.32 16.56 -14.71
C LYS A 28 2.27 16.25 -13.21
N GLY A 29 1.59 15.17 -12.86
CA GLY A 29 1.84 14.52 -11.58
C GLY A 29 3.35 14.28 -11.45
N PRO A 30 3.91 14.35 -10.24
CA PRO A 30 5.33 14.13 -10.05
C PRO A 30 5.68 12.76 -10.64
N THR A 31 6.46 12.78 -11.72
CA THR A 31 7.14 11.60 -12.23
C THR A 31 8.19 11.26 -11.18
N ILE A 32 7.81 10.38 -10.25
CA ILE A 32 8.70 9.84 -9.22
C ILE A 32 9.58 8.77 -9.88
N THR A 33 10.48 9.21 -10.76
CA THR A 33 11.69 8.47 -11.11
C THR A 33 12.87 9.25 -10.54
N GLU A 34 12.90 9.38 -9.22
CA GLU A 34 14.16 9.51 -8.51
C GLU A 34 14.21 8.35 -7.54
N GLU A 35 14.99 7.32 -7.92
CA GLU A 35 15.50 6.31 -7.02
C GLU A 35 16.37 6.99 -5.95
N ARG A 36 15.71 7.54 -4.93
CA ARG A 36 16.39 7.89 -3.70
C ARG A 36 16.67 6.58 -2.99
N LYS A 37 17.87 6.02 -3.20
CA LYS A 37 18.42 4.97 -2.33
C LYS A 37 18.56 5.53 -0.92
N GLN A 38 17.46 5.57 -0.18
CA GLN A 38 17.47 5.68 1.27
C GLN A 38 17.81 4.31 1.84
N PRO A 39 18.75 4.21 2.79
CA PRO A 39 19.10 2.94 3.40
C PRO A 39 17.93 2.50 4.29
N GLY A 40 17.10 1.57 3.80
CA GLY A 40 16.02 0.96 4.60
C GLY A 40 14.72 0.65 3.85
N LEU A 41 14.45 1.30 2.71
CA LEU A 41 13.32 0.94 1.85
C LEU A 41 13.76 -0.06 0.77
N MET A 42 13.12 -1.23 0.75
CA MET A 42 13.24 -2.18 -0.36
C MET A 42 12.68 -1.57 -1.65
N SER A 43 13.30 -1.91 -2.77
CA SER A 43 12.81 -1.50 -4.09
C SER A 43 11.45 -2.14 -4.41
N ASN A 44 10.65 -1.51 -5.28
CA ASN A 44 9.32 -1.99 -5.66
C ASN A 44 9.32 -3.47 -6.12
N ASP A 45 10.37 -3.88 -6.83
CA ASP A 45 10.51 -5.26 -7.32
C ASP A 45 10.81 -6.26 -6.18
N GLU A 46 11.53 -5.84 -5.15
CA GLU A 46 11.78 -6.66 -3.95
C GLU A 46 10.50 -6.80 -3.10
N LEU A 47 9.69 -5.74 -2.99
CA LEU A 47 8.41 -5.75 -2.26
C LEU A 47 7.42 -6.78 -2.85
N ILE A 48 7.35 -6.84 -4.19
CA ILE A 48 6.45 -7.77 -4.89
C ILE A 48 6.88 -9.22 -4.67
N ARG A 49 8.19 -9.50 -4.68
CA ARG A 49 8.71 -10.86 -4.56
C ARG A 49 8.47 -11.45 -3.17
N ASP A 50 8.71 -10.69 -2.11
CA ASP A 50 8.61 -11.18 -0.73
C ASP A 50 7.14 -11.24 -0.23
N SER A 51 6.22 -10.53 -0.87
CA SER A 51 4.78 -10.56 -0.54
C SER A 51 4.10 -11.92 -0.72
N ARG A 52 4.63 -12.78 -1.61
CA ARG A 52 3.96 -14.04 -1.98
C ARG A 52 4.21 -15.21 -1.05
N ASN A 53 5.12 -15.09 -0.07
CA ASN A 53 5.68 -16.28 0.57
C ASN A 53 5.33 -16.56 2.04
N GLU A 54 4.81 -15.62 2.84
CA GLU A 54 4.81 -15.88 4.30
C GLU A 54 3.48 -15.47 4.96
N ALA A 55 2.62 -16.46 5.23
CA ALA A 55 1.57 -16.34 6.24
C ALA A 55 2.06 -17.14 7.46
N LEU A 56 2.48 -16.44 8.51
CA LEU A 56 2.92 -17.05 9.77
C LEU A 56 1.85 -16.80 10.83
N ILE A 57 0.96 -17.77 11.00
CA ILE A 57 -0.04 -17.73 12.06
C ILE A 57 0.62 -18.27 13.33
N ASN A 58 0.93 -17.40 14.29
CA ASN A 58 1.24 -17.84 15.65
C ASN A 58 0.17 -17.30 16.62
N VAL A 59 -0.74 -18.20 17.01
CA VAL A 59 -1.85 -17.91 17.91
C VAL A 59 -1.35 -17.94 19.35
N ASP A 60 -0.96 -16.78 19.89
CA ASP A 60 -0.80 -16.65 21.34
C ASP A 60 -2.12 -16.22 21.97
N ASN A 61 -2.75 -17.22 22.58
CA ASN A 61 -3.98 -17.15 23.33
C ASN A 61 -3.69 -16.76 24.78
N THR A 62 -3.39 -15.49 25.07
CA THR A 62 -3.42 -15.00 26.45
C THR A 62 -3.69 -13.50 26.53
N ASN A 63 -4.87 -13.20 27.06
CA ASN A 63 -5.11 -11.99 27.81
C ASN A 63 -4.12 -11.89 28.98
N GLY A 64 -3.47 -10.74 29.12
CA GLY A 64 -2.68 -10.38 30.29
C GLY A 64 -1.19 -10.45 30.04
N ASP A 65 -0.51 -9.32 30.19
CA ASP A 65 0.76 -9.24 30.92
C ASP A 65 1.20 -7.77 31.00
N ASN A 66 0.82 -7.15 32.12
CA ASN A 66 1.61 -6.07 32.71
C ASN A 66 2.89 -6.70 33.29
N ASP A 67 3.77 -7.19 32.41
CA ASP A 67 5.10 -7.64 32.80
C ASP A 67 5.92 -6.37 33.06
N GLN A 68 6.19 -6.08 34.35
CA GLN A 68 6.78 -4.83 34.82
C GLN A 68 8.17 -4.61 34.19
N GLY A 69 8.22 -3.98 33.02
CA GLY A 69 9.46 -3.68 32.29
C GLY A 69 9.39 -3.91 30.79
N LYS A 70 8.37 -4.62 30.29
CA LYS A 70 8.17 -4.80 28.84
C LYS A 70 7.22 -3.75 28.30
N ILE A 71 7.54 -3.24 27.12
CA ILE A 71 6.66 -2.35 26.38
C ILE A 71 5.41 -3.11 25.92
N SER A 72 4.30 -2.40 25.88
CA SER A 72 3.04 -2.90 25.34
C SER A 72 3.11 -3.08 23.82
N ARG A 73 2.17 -3.86 23.27
CA ARG A 73 2.03 -4.02 21.81
C ARG A 73 1.77 -2.69 21.10
N GLN A 74 1.06 -1.77 21.74
CA GLN A 74 0.75 -0.44 21.21
C GLN A 74 1.99 0.45 21.17
N GLU A 75 2.85 0.39 22.19
CA GLU A 75 4.13 1.08 22.20
C GLU A 75 5.07 0.50 21.14
N ALA A 76 5.13 -0.84 21.02
CA ALA A 76 5.92 -1.50 19.99
C ALA A 76 5.47 -1.12 18.57
N ARG A 77 4.16 -1.09 18.33
CA ARG A 77 3.58 -0.59 17.07
C ARG A 77 3.99 0.86 16.81
N SER A 78 3.96 1.69 17.85
CA SER A 78 4.34 3.11 17.75
C SER A 78 5.83 3.29 17.44
N SER A 79 6.71 2.47 18.03
CA SER A 79 8.13 2.43 17.69
C SER A 79 8.36 2.02 16.24
N LEU A 80 7.63 1.01 15.75
CA LEU A 80 7.70 0.57 14.36
C LEU A 80 7.20 1.65 13.39
N MET A 81 6.07 2.28 13.68
CA MET A 81 5.56 3.40 12.87
C MET A 81 6.58 4.54 12.81
N LYS A 82 7.22 4.89 13.94
CA LYS A 82 8.27 5.90 13.97
C LYS A 82 9.51 5.50 13.16
N TYR A 83 9.95 4.24 13.29
CA TYR A 83 11.10 3.70 12.56
C TYR A 83 10.89 3.75 11.04
N LEU A 84 9.66 3.47 10.60
CA LEU A 84 9.27 3.51 9.18
C LEU A 84 8.81 4.90 8.70
N GLU A 85 8.94 5.92 9.54
CA GLU A 85 8.49 7.30 9.26
C GLU A 85 7.01 7.38 8.83
N LEU A 86 6.17 6.48 9.35
CA LEU A 86 4.76 6.38 9.00
C LEU A 86 3.91 7.42 9.75
N THR A 87 3.00 8.05 9.03
CA THR A 87 1.97 8.93 9.58
C THR A 87 0.62 8.21 9.70
N ARG A 88 -0.32 8.78 10.45
CA ARG A 88 -1.68 8.23 10.60
C ARG A 88 -2.48 8.19 9.29
N HIS A 89 -2.06 8.92 8.27
CA HIS A 89 -2.76 9.05 7.00
C HIS A 89 -2.17 8.17 5.90
N ASP A 90 -1.08 7.46 6.19
CA ASP A 90 -0.44 6.57 5.22
C ASP A 90 -1.36 5.36 4.99
N SER A 91 -1.41 4.88 3.74
CA SER A 91 -2.16 3.68 3.37
C SER A 91 -1.47 2.38 3.81
N THR A 92 -0.62 2.46 4.84
CA THR A 92 0.19 1.37 5.36
C THR A 92 -0.50 0.70 6.55
N ASP A 93 -0.77 -0.59 6.42
CA ASP A 93 -1.21 -1.45 7.50
C ASP A 93 0.00 -2.03 8.25
N VAL A 94 -0.11 -2.05 9.58
CA VAL A 94 0.89 -2.63 10.49
C VAL A 94 0.17 -3.70 11.30
N ALA A 95 0.24 -4.95 10.84
CA ALA A 95 -0.41 -6.10 11.45
C ALA A 95 0.50 -6.73 12.51
N TYR A 96 -0.06 -7.10 13.66
CA TYR A 96 0.65 -7.84 14.70
C TYR A 96 0.53 -9.34 14.43
N GLU A 97 1.67 -10.03 14.32
CA GLU A 97 1.72 -11.45 13.93
C GLU A 97 2.00 -12.39 15.11
N GLY A 98 2.53 -11.87 16.22
CA GLY A 98 2.79 -12.68 17.42
C GLY A 98 4.03 -12.27 18.20
N ILE A 99 4.51 -13.19 19.03
CA ILE A 99 5.72 -13.06 19.85
C ILE A 99 6.72 -14.12 19.41
N ASP A 100 7.99 -13.73 19.29
CA ASP A 100 9.13 -14.63 19.13
C ASP A 100 10.18 -14.28 20.20
N GLY A 101 10.16 -15.02 21.30
CA GLY A 101 10.99 -14.77 22.48
C GLY A 101 10.84 -13.35 23.04
N GLU A 102 11.91 -12.57 22.95
CA GLU A 102 11.98 -11.18 23.42
C GLU A 102 11.46 -10.16 22.39
N PHE A 103 10.81 -10.61 21.32
CA PHE A 103 10.35 -9.74 20.24
C PHE A 103 8.85 -9.84 19.98
N TYR A 104 8.21 -8.70 19.72
CA TYR A 104 6.94 -8.65 19.00
C TYR A 104 7.21 -8.68 17.50
N LEU A 105 6.45 -9.49 16.77
CA LEU A 105 6.51 -9.58 15.32
C LEU A 105 5.37 -8.78 14.69
N PHE A 106 5.70 -8.01 13.66
CA PHE A 106 4.75 -7.24 12.88
C PHE A 106 4.98 -7.47 11.39
N HIS A 107 3.90 -7.63 10.65
CA HIS A 107 3.89 -7.57 9.20
C HIS A 107 3.43 -6.19 8.75
N VAL A 108 4.16 -5.57 7.85
CA VAL A 108 3.81 -4.25 7.33
C VAL A 108 3.45 -4.37 5.85
N SER A 109 2.34 -3.78 5.44
CA SER A 109 1.89 -3.80 4.04
C SER A 109 1.28 -2.48 3.62
N ASP A 110 1.46 -2.09 2.36
CA ASP A 110 0.80 -0.95 1.75
C ASP A 110 -0.44 -1.37 0.97
N LEU A 111 -1.50 -0.58 1.10
CA LEU A 111 -2.62 -0.61 0.18
C LEU A 111 -2.30 0.29 -1.02
N VAL A 112 -2.17 -0.31 -2.19
CA VAL A 112 -1.95 0.38 -3.48
C VAL A 112 -3.06 0.01 -4.44
N HIS A 113 -3.25 0.80 -5.50
CA HIS A 113 -4.27 0.53 -6.51
C HIS A 113 -3.61 0.28 -7.87
N PHE A 114 -3.79 -0.92 -8.43
CA PHE A 114 -3.40 -1.26 -9.80
C PHE A 114 -4.65 -1.44 -10.65
N ASN A 115 -4.79 -0.69 -11.74
CA ASN A 115 -5.97 -0.74 -12.61
C ASN A 115 -7.30 -0.60 -11.85
N ASN A 116 -7.34 0.31 -10.87
CA ASN A 116 -8.47 0.52 -9.95
C ASN A 116 -8.83 -0.67 -9.05
N GLN A 117 -7.96 -1.68 -8.94
CA GLN A 117 -8.10 -2.78 -8.00
C GLN A 117 -7.14 -2.58 -6.81
N PRO A 118 -7.63 -2.66 -5.55
CA PRO A 118 -6.78 -2.55 -4.39
C PRO A 118 -5.92 -3.81 -4.23
N GLU A 119 -4.61 -3.63 -4.09
CA GLU A 119 -3.64 -4.68 -3.85
C GLU A 119 -2.86 -4.37 -2.56
N LYS A 120 -2.56 -5.43 -1.80
CA LYS A 120 -1.70 -5.32 -0.61
C LYS A 120 -0.26 -5.69 -0.99
N LEU A 121 0.65 -4.73 -0.88
CA LEU A 121 2.09 -4.97 -1.08
C LEU A 121 2.81 -5.08 0.25
N SER A 122 3.53 -6.18 0.46
CA SER A 122 4.31 -6.38 1.68
C SER A 122 5.53 -5.46 1.71
N ARG A 123 5.71 -4.70 2.80
CA ARG A 123 6.95 -4.02 3.17
C ARG A 123 7.92 -4.93 3.95
N GLY A 124 7.50 -6.16 4.22
CA GLY A 124 8.26 -7.15 4.97
C GLY A 124 7.84 -7.25 6.43
N TRP A 125 8.57 -8.09 7.15
CA TRP A 125 8.37 -8.33 8.57
C TRP A 125 9.39 -7.60 9.41
N TYR A 126 8.92 -7.14 10.57
CA TYR A 126 9.68 -6.38 11.52
C TYR A 126 9.55 -7.02 12.89
N LYS A 127 10.64 -6.99 13.63
CA LYS A 127 10.66 -7.39 15.03
C LYS A 127 10.95 -6.19 15.91
N VAL A 128 10.24 -6.08 17.01
CA VAL A 128 10.40 -5.02 18.01
C VAL A 128 10.76 -5.65 19.34
N ASN A 129 11.92 -5.29 19.89
CA ASN A 129 12.37 -5.81 21.18
C ASN A 129 11.38 -5.37 22.28
N ARG A 130 10.87 -6.33 23.04
CA ARG A 130 9.85 -6.12 24.07
C ARG A 130 10.39 -5.35 25.27
N ASN A 131 11.70 -5.34 25.50
CA ASN A 131 12.33 -4.64 26.62
C ASN A 131 12.80 -3.24 26.22
N THR A 132 13.28 -3.04 24.99
CA THR A 132 13.90 -1.77 24.57
C THR A 132 13.08 -0.95 23.58
N GLY A 133 12.13 -1.58 22.87
CA GLY A 133 11.41 -0.95 21.76
C GLY A 133 12.24 -0.74 20.50
N GLU A 134 13.46 -1.29 20.45
CA GLU A 134 14.31 -1.25 19.26
C GLU A 134 13.68 -2.07 18.13
N VAL A 135 13.66 -1.50 16.94
CA VAL A 135 13.04 -2.06 15.74
C VAL A 135 14.11 -2.57 14.80
N SER A 136 13.92 -3.75 14.23
CA SER A 136 14.78 -4.28 13.17
C SER A 136 13.99 -5.11 12.17
N LEU A 137 14.52 -5.21 10.95
CA LEU A 137 13.98 -6.13 9.94
C LEU A 137 14.10 -7.58 10.45
N TRP A 138 13.02 -8.35 10.29
CA TRP A 138 13.08 -9.78 10.49
C TRP A 138 13.63 -10.43 9.23
N LYS A 139 14.89 -10.90 9.31
CA LYS A 139 15.53 -11.71 8.28
C LYS A 139 15.58 -13.14 8.80
N LYS A 140 15.06 -14.07 8.01
CA LYS A 140 15.17 -15.50 8.25
C LYS A 140 16.50 -16.05 7.74
#